data_AF-M0K2U0-F1
#
_entry.id   AF-M0K2U0-F1
#
_cell.length_a   1.000
_cell.length_b   1.000
_cell.length_c   1.000
_cell.angle_alpha   90.00
_cell.angle_beta   90.00
_cell.angle_gamma   90.00
#
_symmetry.space_group_name_H-M   'P 1'
#
loop_
_entity.id
_entity.type
_entity.pdbx_description
1 polymer ?
#
loop_
_entity_poly.entity_id
_entity_poly.type
_entity_poly.pdbx_seq_one_letter_code
_entity_poly.pdbx_strand_id
1 'polypeptide(L)'
;MSQVEERAKYAAQQEFPEEEILEPMWDPEHIKRGIEALKASQLDDFHREFRDYYEALDDPAGYAPEPRESVVVESARIYKAFTITPENRLDEVYDVALSYERSDGSDGTVGQTRELDDSLILCTMPALDIDESFHYKDEFHKLVLTHLIAQIRDIYLDMGEEPPDQYKVQGVGKLNIHGDGIGET
;
A
#
# COMPACT_ATOMS: atom_id res chain seq x y z
N MET A 1 -12.58 6.15 -13.39
CA MET A 1 -12.01 6.16 -14.77
C MET A 1 -12.44 4.88 -15.49
N SER A 2 -12.37 4.82 -16.83
CA SER A 2 -12.77 3.59 -17.56
C SER A 2 -11.60 2.62 -17.73
N GLN A 3 -11.84 1.31 -17.76
CA GLN A 3 -10.77 0.30 -18.00
C GLN A 3 -9.98 0.59 -19.29
N VAL A 4 -10.65 1.12 -20.32
CA VAL A 4 -10.03 1.51 -21.59
C VAL A 4 -9.02 2.65 -21.39
N GLU A 5 -9.34 3.60 -20.52
CA GLU A 5 -8.47 4.73 -20.20
C GLU A 5 -7.21 4.26 -19.45
N GLU A 6 -7.37 3.42 -18.43
CA GLU A 6 -6.24 2.90 -17.65
C GLU A 6 -5.32 2.03 -18.51
N ARG A 7 -5.90 1.15 -19.33
CA ARG A 7 -5.13 0.35 -20.29
C ARG A 7 -4.36 1.22 -21.29
N ALA A 8 -4.97 2.31 -21.77
CA ALA A 8 -4.32 3.23 -22.70
C ALA A 8 -3.15 3.98 -22.04
N LYS A 9 -3.31 4.45 -20.80
CA LYS A 9 -2.22 5.07 -20.02
C LYS A 9 -1.06 4.09 -19.81
N TYR A 10 -1.36 2.85 -19.42
CA TYR A 10 -0.33 1.83 -19.26
C TYR A 10 0.39 1.51 -20.57
N ALA A 11 -0.34 1.33 -21.67
CA ALA A 11 0.28 1.12 -22.98
C ALA A 11 1.17 2.30 -23.39
N ALA A 12 0.76 3.54 -23.11
CA ALA A 12 1.56 4.72 -23.37
C ALA A 12 2.83 4.78 -22.49
N GLN A 13 2.74 4.43 -21.19
CA GLN A 13 3.90 4.35 -20.30
C GLN A 13 4.92 3.33 -20.79
N GLN A 14 4.48 2.19 -21.32
CA GLN A 14 5.39 1.18 -21.87
C GLN A 14 6.09 1.64 -23.16
N GLU A 15 5.42 2.44 -23.99
CA GLU A 15 6.01 3.01 -25.22
C GLU A 15 6.96 4.19 -24.91
N PHE A 16 6.64 4.98 -23.89
CA PHE A 16 7.39 6.17 -23.47
C PHE A 16 7.79 6.08 -21.99
N PRO A 17 8.76 5.21 -21.64
CA PRO A 17 9.10 4.93 -20.24
C PRO A 17 9.70 6.12 -19.48
N GLU A 18 10.20 7.13 -20.20
CA GLU A 18 10.79 8.35 -19.62
C GLU A 18 9.74 9.44 -19.30
N GLU A 19 8.49 9.25 -19.73
CA GLU A 19 7.39 10.18 -19.47
C GLU A 19 6.62 9.76 -18.21
N GLU A 20 6.21 10.73 -17.39
CA GLU A 20 5.44 10.51 -16.17
C GLU A 20 3.94 10.37 -16.52
N ILE A 21 3.53 9.22 -17.06
CA ILE A 21 2.14 8.99 -17.53
C ILE A 21 1.30 8.32 -16.44
N LEU A 22 1.88 7.36 -15.72
CA LEU A 22 1.25 6.69 -14.59
C LEU A 22 1.87 7.17 -13.27
N GLU A 23 1.04 7.28 -12.24
CA GLU A 23 1.55 7.39 -10.88
C GLU A 23 2.34 6.12 -10.51
N PRO A 24 3.39 6.22 -9.69
CA PRO A 24 4.22 5.08 -9.27
C PRO A 24 3.42 3.94 -8.62
N MET A 25 2.31 4.24 -7.94
CA MET A 25 1.41 3.21 -7.38
C MET A 25 0.63 2.42 -8.44
N TRP A 26 0.65 2.89 -9.69
CA TRP A 26 0.01 2.30 -10.86
C TRP A 26 1.03 1.67 -11.82
N ASP A 27 2.33 1.81 -11.58
CA ASP A 27 3.37 1.12 -12.34
C ASP A 27 3.73 -0.23 -11.68
N PRO A 28 3.33 -1.37 -12.28
CA PRO A 28 3.70 -2.68 -11.76
C PRO A 28 5.21 -2.92 -11.69
N GLU A 29 6.00 -2.29 -12.56
CA GLU A 29 7.46 -2.48 -12.56
C GLU A 29 8.11 -1.80 -11.36
N HIS A 30 7.71 -0.58 -11.04
CA HIS A 30 8.14 0.08 -9.81
C HIS A 30 7.79 -0.74 -8.56
N ILE A 31 6.56 -1.25 -8.47
CA ILE A 31 6.14 -2.11 -7.34
C ILE A 31 6.98 -3.40 -7.28
N LYS A 32 7.30 -4.04 -8.42
CA LYS A 32 8.19 -5.20 -8.47
C LYS A 32 9.57 -4.87 -7.92
N ARG A 33 10.13 -3.71 -8.25
CA ARG A 33 11.43 -3.26 -7.70
C ARG A 33 11.35 -3.09 -6.18
N GLY A 34 10.24 -2.57 -5.67
CA GLY A 34 9.95 -2.51 -4.22
C GLY A 34 9.91 -3.89 -3.55
N ILE A 35 9.26 -4.86 -4.18
CA ILE A 35 9.22 -6.26 -3.72
C ILE A 35 10.62 -6.85 -3.64
N GLU A 36 11.45 -6.66 -4.67
CA GLU A 36 12.83 -7.17 -4.68
C GLU A 36 13.70 -6.48 -3.62
N ALA A 37 13.53 -5.18 -3.41
CA ALA A 37 14.20 -4.45 -2.34
C ALA A 37 13.86 -5.00 -0.94
N LEU A 38 12.58 -5.29 -0.70
CA LEU A 38 12.12 -5.90 0.56
C LEU A 38 12.59 -7.34 0.72
N LYS A 39 12.68 -8.15 -0.35
CA LYS A 39 13.25 -9.50 -0.27
C LYS A 39 14.74 -9.50 0.03
N ALA A 40 15.46 -8.48 -0.44
CA ALA A 40 16.89 -8.36 -0.28
C ALA A 40 17.32 -7.62 1.00
N SER A 41 16.36 -7.11 1.78
CA SER A 41 16.62 -6.45 3.06
C SER A 41 16.98 -7.46 4.15
N GLN A 42 17.68 -7.00 5.19
CA GLN A 42 17.88 -7.82 6.38
C GLN A 42 16.58 -7.80 7.19
N LEU A 43 16.11 -8.99 7.61
CA LEU A 43 14.84 -9.10 8.33
C LEU A 43 14.81 -8.28 9.63
N ASP A 44 15.92 -8.18 10.35
CA ASP A 44 15.98 -7.37 11.57
C ASP A 44 15.80 -5.87 11.30
N ASP A 45 16.31 -5.37 10.17
CA ASP A 45 16.09 -3.99 9.75
C ASP A 45 14.63 -3.79 9.34
N PHE A 46 14.08 -4.69 8.51
CA PHE A 46 12.66 -4.65 8.15
C PHE A 46 11.76 -4.62 9.39
N HIS A 47 11.99 -5.51 10.36
CA HIS A 47 11.20 -5.58 11.59
C HIS A 47 11.35 -4.34 12.47
N ARG A 48 12.44 -3.60 12.36
CA ARG A 48 12.59 -2.33 13.06
C ARG A 48 11.82 -1.23 12.34
N GLU A 49 12.05 -1.07 11.04
CA GLU A 49 11.50 0.03 10.25
C GLU A 49 9.98 -0.10 10.01
N PHE A 50 9.42 -1.32 10.06
CA PHE A 50 7.99 -1.58 9.82
C PHE A 50 7.20 -1.94 11.08
N ARG A 51 7.78 -1.73 12.27
CA ARG A 51 7.12 -2.05 13.54
C ARG A 51 5.89 -1.18 13.79
N ASP A 52 6.05 0.11 13.57
CA ASP A 52 4.98 1.12 13.67
C ASP A 52 3.80 0.78 12.75
N TYR A 53 4.08 0.29 11.55
CA TYR A 53 3.06 -0.08 10.59
C TYR A 53 2.25 -1.28 11.07
N TYR A 54 2.90 -2.30 11.60
CA TYR A 54 2.20 -3.44 12.20
C TYR A 54 1.31 -3.01 13.38
N GLU A 55 1.83 -2.19 14.28
CA GLU A 55 1.07 -1.69 15.43
C GLU A 55 -0.14 -0.86 15.01
N ALA A 56 0.01 -0.03 13.97
CA ALA A 56 -1.08 0.76 13.42
C ALA A 56 -2.13 -0.08 12.68
N LEU A 57 -1.74 -1.20 12.07
CA LEU A 57 -2.68 -2.12 11.41
C LEU A 57 -3.50 -2.93 12.41
N ASP A 58 -2.87 -3.38 13.49
CA ASP A 58 -3.49 -4.14 14.58
C ASP A 58 -4.42 -3.25 15.42
N ASP A 59 -3.98 -2.02 15.73
CA ASP A 59 -4.70 -1.11 16.59
C ASP A 59 -4.68 0.35 16.09
N PRO A 60 -5.44 0.67 15.03
CA PRO A 60 -5.50 2.04 14.52
C PRO A 60 -6.01 3.06 15.55
N ALA A 61 -6.96 2.65 16.40
CA ALA A 61 -7.53 3.51 17.44
C ALA A 61 -6.52 3.83 18.54
N GLY A 62 -5.61 2.91 18.86
CA GLY A 62 -4.49 3.16 19.77
C GLY A 62 -3.36 3.99 19.17
N TYR A 63 -3.24 3.97 17.85
CA TYR A 63 -2.28 4.78 17.12
C TYR A 63 -2.73 6.25 16.96
N ALA A 64 -4.04 6.48 16.95
CA ALA A 64 -4.62 7.83 16.88
C ALA A 64 -4.38 8.67 18.16
N PRO A 65 -4.13 9.98 18.04
CA PRO A 65 -4.00 10.87 19.21
C PRO A 65 -5.34 11.17 19.90
N GLU A 66 -6.46 10.92 19.22
CA GLU A 66 -7.82 11.08 19.74
C GLU A 66 -8.25 9.94 20.69
N PRO A 67 -9.31 10.13 21.50
CA PRO A 67 -9.89 9.04 22.28
C PRO A 67 -10.31 7.87 21.38
N ARG A 68 -10.00 6.64 21.80
CA ARG A 68 -10.21 5.43 21.00
C ARG A 68 -11.64 5.27 20.52
N GLU A 69 -12.61 5.62 21.38
CA GLU A 69 -14.04 5.55 21.10
C GLU A 69 -14.51 6.51 19.99
N SER A 70 -13.69 7.50 19.64
CA SER A 70 -13.98 8.46 18.58
C SER A 70 -13.49 8.00 17.20
N VAL A 71 -12.71 6.92 17.12
CA VAL A 71 -12.11 6.40 15.88
C VAL A 71 -13.00 5.30 15.30
N VAL A 72 -13.49 5.47 14.07
CA VAL A 72 -14.19 4.40 13.34
C VAL A 72 -13.14 3.50 12.67
N VAL A 73 -12.78 2.40 13.32
CA VAL A 73 -11.67 1.51 12.90
C VAL A 73 -11.88 0.94 11.49
N GLU A 74 -13.12 0.65 11.10
CA GLU A 74 -13.44 0.07 9.78
C GLU A 74 -13.16 1.04 8.62
N SER A 75 -13.17 2.35 8.91
CA SER A 75 -12.83 3.39 7.93
C SER A 75 -11.32 3.60 7.79
N ALA A 76 -10.51 3.05 8.71
CA ALA A 76 -9.09 3.31 8.78
C ALA A 76 -8.35 2.90 7.50
N ARG A 77 -7.44 3.74 7.06
CA ARG A 77 -6.47 3.50 5.99
C ARG A 77 -5.08 3.80 6.56
N ILE A 78 -4.26 2.76 6.63
CA ILE A 78 -2.92 2.83 7.24
C ILE A 78 -1.90 2.80 6.11
N TYR A 79 -1.06 3.83 6.07
CA TYR A 79 -0.10 4.09 5.01
C TYR A 79 1.32 3.89 5.54
N LYS A 80 2.10 3.03 4.87
CA LYS A 80 3.54 2.95 5.05
C LYS A 80 4.20 3.15 3.70
N ALA A 81 5.21 3.99 3.64
CA ALA A 81 5.91 4.28 2.40
C ALA A 81 7.40 4.04 2.56
N PHE A 82 8.07 3.77 1.44
CA PHE A 82 9.53 3.73 1.36
C PHE A 82 10.00 4.04 -0.06
N THR A 83 11.25 4.48 -0.18
CA THR A 83 11.94 4.64 -1.47
C THR A 83 12.94 3.52 -1.71
N ILE A 84 13.33 3.38 -2.98
CA ILE A 84 14.33 2.41 -3.40
C ILE A 84 15.45 3.07 -4.21
N THR A 85 16.67 2.58 -4.05
CA THR A 85 17.79 2.97 -4.91
C THR A 85 17.65 2.40 -6.32
N PRO A 86 18.41 2.90 -7.32
CA PRO A 86 18.47 2.31 -8.66
C PRO A 86 18.81 0.81 -8.68
N GLU A 87 19.56 0.32 -7.69
CA GLU A 87 19.94 -1.09 -7.51
C GLU A 87 18.92 -1.93 -6.74
N ASN A 88 17.69 -1.43 -6.56
CA ASN A 88 16.60 -2.09 -5.84
C ASN A 88 16.98 -2.43 -4.40
N ARG A 89 17.50 -1.44 -3.68
CA ARG A 89 17.73 -1.51 -2.22
C ARG A 89 16.79 -0.55 -1.52
N LEU A 90 16.32 -0.90 -0.33
CA LEU A 90 15.64 0.07 0.53
C LEU A 90 16.56 1.26 0.78
N ASP A 91 16.03 2.47 0.61
CA ASP A 91 16.74 3.72 0.82
C ASP A 91 16.19 4.44 2.06
N GLU A 92 15.02 5.07 1.95
CA GLU A 92 14.33 5.73 3.06
C GLU A 92 13.02 4.99 3.38
N VAL A 93 12.75 4.72 4.66
CA VAL A 93 11.48 4.18 5.13
C VAL A 93 10.81 5.25 5.99
N TYR A 94 9.59 5.62 5.64
CA TYR A 94 8.89 6.74 6.29
C TYR A 94 8.05 6.26 7.47
N ASP A 95 7.78 7.16 8.40
CA ASP A 95 6.82 6.93 9.49
C ASP A 95 5.44 6.59 8.93
N VAL A 96 4.70 5.75 9.65
CA VAL A 96 3.32 5.42 9.29
C VAL A 96 2.40 6.65 9.37
N ALA A 97 1.52 6.78 8.39
CA ALA A 97 0.41 7.73 8.39
C ALA A 97 -0.92 6.98 8.44
N LEU A 98 -1.95 7.64 8.96
CA LEU A 98 -3.29 7.07 9.14
C LEU A 98 -4.33 8.10 8.70
N SER A 99 -5.35 7.67 7.98
CA SER A 99 -6.60 8.41 7.80
C SER A 99 -7.79 7.56 8.23
N TYR A 100 -8.80 8.20 8.79
CA TYR A 100 -9.99 7.51 9.32
C TYR A 100 -11.13 8.51 9.54
N GLU A 101 -12.36 8.01 9.62
CA GLU A 101 -13.54 8.76 10.03
C GLU A 101 -13.67 8.77 11.56
N ARG A 102 -14.03 9.91 12.12
CA ARG A 102 -14.43 10.03 13.51
C ARG A 102 -15.91 9.70 13.68
N SER A 103 -16.32 9.31 14.89
CA SER A 103 -17.72 8.99 15.19
C SER A 103 -18.70 10.16 15.00
N ASP A 104 -18.21 11.39 14.94
CA ASP A 104 -19.00 12.58 14.63
C ASP A 104 -19.13 12.87 13.12
N GLY A 105 -18.54 12.01 12.27
CA GLY A 105 -18.53 12.11 10.82
C GLY A 105 -17.45 13.04 10.25
N SER A 106 -16.53 13.55 11.08
CA SER A 106 -15.36 14.32 10.61
C SER A 106 -14.16 13.43 10.29
N ASP A 107 -13.25 13.89 9.44
CA ASP A 107 -12.03 13.14 9.13
C ASP A 107 -10.94 13.36 10.20
N GLY A 108 -10.27 12.27 10.57
CA GLY A 108 -9.07 12.22 11.38
C GLY A 108 -7.86 11.81 10.55
N THR A 109 -6.70 12.40 10.86
CA THR A 109 -5.42 12.06 10.22
C THR A 109 -4.29 12.05 11.25
N VAL A 110 -3.33 11.16 11.06
CA VAL A 110 -2.11 11.04 11.87
C VAL A 110 -0.92 10.91 10.94
N GLY A 111 0.19 11.54 11.32
CA GLY A 111 1.39 11.58 10.49
C GLY A 111 1.17 12.45 9.24
N GLN A 112 2.19 12.47 8.39
CA GLN A 112 2.11 13.16 7.10
C GLN A 112 2.13 12.11 6.00
N THR A 113 1.03 12.00 5.25
CA THR A 113 1.07 11.31 3.97
C THR A 113 1.98 12.11 3.05
N ARG A 114 3.08 11.52 2.61
CA ARG A 114 3.96 12.16 1.64
C ARG A 114 3.20 12.38 0.33
N GLU A 115 3.51 13.48 -0.36
CA GLU A 115 3.04 13.64 -1.73
C GLU A 115 3.54 12.47 -2.56
N LEU A 116 2.65 11.89 -3.36
CA LEU A 116 2.97 10.77 -4.21
C LEU A 116 3.96 11.25 -5.28
N ASP A 117 5.19 10.81 -5.17
CA ASP A 117 6.25 11.04 -6.13
C ASP A 117 6.77 9.70 -6.65
N ASP A 118 7.32 9.72 -7.86
CA ASP A 118 7.73 8.54 -8.65
C ASP A 118 8.74 7.62 -7.95
N SER A 119 9.34 8.05 -6.83
CA SER A 119 10.27 7.24 -6.06
C SER A 119 9.58 6.35 -5.01
N LEU A 120 8.32 6.63 -4.65
CA LEU A 120 7.65 6.00 -3.52
C LEU A 120 7.03 4.66 -3.86
N ILE A 121 7.26 3.68 -2.99
CA ILE A 121 6.46 2.46 -2.87
C ILE A 121 5.50 2.66 -1.70
N LEU A 122 4.21 2.48 -1.95
CA LEU A 122 3.16 2.70 -0.97
C LEU A 122 2.50 1.39 -0.56
N CYS A 123 2.49 1.09 0.73
CA CYS A 123 1.69 0.04 1.34
C CYS A 123 0.49 0.70 2.02
N THR A 124 -0.70 0.46 1.50
CA THR A 124 -1.95 0.98 2.06
C THR A 124 -2.87 -0.18 2.38
N MET A 125 -3.07 -0.43 3.67
CA MET A 125 -3.92 -1.53 4.15
C MET A 125 -4.99 -0.99 5.11
N PRO A 126 -6.16 -1.64 5.19
CA PRO A 126 -7.14 -1.33 6.22
C PRO A 126 -6.64 -1.88 7.56
N ALA A 127 -7.37 -1.57 8.64
CA ALA A 127 -7.20 -2.27 9.90
C ALA A 127 -7.26 -3.79 9.69
N LEU A 128 -6.36 -4.53 10.33
CA LEU A 128 -6.31 -5.98 10.25
C LEU A 128 -6.72 -6.58 11.60
N ASP A 129 -7.57 -7.59 11.55
CA ASP A 129 -7.87 -8.43 12.70
C ASP A 129 -6.73 -9.46 12.84
N ILE A 130 -5.67 -9.07 13.56
CA ILE A 130 -4.47 -9.90 13.72
C ILE A 130 -4.68 -10.84 14.92
N ASP A 131 -4.73 -12.12 14.63
CA ASP A 131 -4.92 -13.16 15.64
C ASP A 131 -3.73 -13.27 16.61
N GLU A 132 -3.98 -13.70 17.86
CA GLU A 132 -2.93 -13.90 18.88
C GLU A 132 -1.83 -14.90 18.48
N SER A 133 -2.12 -15.81 17.54
CA SER A 133 -1.15 -16.76 16.99
C SER A 133 -0.25 -16.15 15.91
N PHE A 134 -0.53 -14.93 15.45
CA PHE A 134 0.29 -14.25 14.45
C PHE A 134 1.66 -13.87 15.02
N HIS A 135 2.70 -14.42 14.41
CA HIS A 135 4.08 -14.17 14.81
C HIS A 135 4.70 -13.06 13.95
N TYR A 136 4.70 -11.83 14.48
CA TYR A 136 5.23 -10.64 13.80
C TYR A 136 6.54 -10.89 13.03
N LYS A 137 7.54 -11.49 13.69
CA LYS A 137 8.88 -11.72 13.11
C LYS A 137 8.93 -12.76 11.99
N ASP A 138 7.94 -13.65 11.93
CA ASP A 138 7.93 -14.75 10.98
C ASP A 138 6.95 -14.52 9.81
N GLU A 139 5.96 -13.65 10.03
CA GLU A 139 4.80 -13.52 9.14
C GLU A 139 4.63 -12.12 8.55
N PHE A 140 4.99 -11.05 9.27
CA PHE A 140 4.66 -9.68 8.81
C PHE A 140 5.38 -9.29 7.51
N HIS A 141 6.64 -9.69 7.36
CA HIS A 141 7.37 -9.48 6.11
C HIS A 141 6.69 -10.13 4.92
N LYS A 142 6.19 -11.36 5.09
CA LYS A 142 5.44 -12.08 4.04
C LYS A 142 4.13 -11.37 3.74
N LEU A 143 3.43 -10.88 4.76
CA LEU A 143 2.19 -10.13 4.59
C LEU A 143 2.39 -8.87 3.75
N VAL A 144 3.42 -8.07 4.03
CA VAL A 144 3.74 -6.86 3.24
C VAL A 144 4.11 -7.22 1.80
N LEU A 145 4.90 -8.27 1.58
CA LEU A 145 5.22 -8.74 0.23
C LEU A 145 3.98 -9.22 -0.52
N THR A 146 3.09 -9.97 0.13
CA THR A 146 1.83 -10.44 -0.47
C THR A 146 0.91 -9.28 -0.80
N HIS A 147 0.86 -8.24 0.02
CA HIS A 147 0.11 -7.01 -0.26
C HIS A 147 0.60 -6.33 -1.55
N LEU A 148 1.91 -6.11 -1.71
CA LEU A 148 2.47 -5.51 -2.92
C LEU A 148 2.25 -6.40 -4.17
N ILE A 149 2.31 -7.72 -4.00
CA ILE A 149 1.96 -8.66 -5.09
C ILE A 149 0.48 -8.51 -5.48
N ALA A 150 -0.42 -8.39 -4.50
CA ALA A 150 -1.83 -8.15 -4.74
C ALA A 150 -2.08 -6.77 -5.39
N GLN A 151 -1.27 -5.75 -5.09
CA GLN A 151 -1.37 -4.45 -5.78
C GLN A 151 -1.12 -4.60 -7.29
N ILE A 152 -0.10 -5.34 -7.68
CA ILE A 152 0.18 -5.64 -9.10
C ILE A 152 -1.02 -6.34 -9.74
N ARG A 153 -1.62 -7.33 -9.06
CA ARG A 153 -2.83 -8.02 -9.52
C ARG A 153 -3.96 -7.03 -9.79
N ASP A 154 -4.23 -6.16 -8.83
CA ASP A 154 -5.35 -5.22 -8.88
C ASP A 154 -5.17 -4.19 -10.00
N ILE A 155 -3.94 -3.73 -10.26
CA ILE A 155 -3.62 -2.87 -11.41
C ILE A 155 -3.99 -3.54 -12.74
N TYR A 156 -3.68 -4.83 -12.92
CA TYR A 156 -4.09 -5.56 -14.14
C TYR A 156 -5.62 -5.65 -14.27
N LEU A 157 -6.30 -5.97 -13.16
CA LEU A 157 -7.76 -6.07 -13.16
C LEU A 157 -8.44 -4.73 -13.46
N ASP A 158 -7.89 -3.62 -12.96
CA ASP A 158 -8.36 -2.26 -13.24
C ASP A 158 -8.19 -1.89 -14.73
N MET A 159 -7.18 -2.42 -15.41
CA MET A 159 -7.02 -2.29 -16.86
C MET A 159 -7.94 -3.23 -17.67
N GLY A 160 -8.71 -4.09 -17.01
CA GLY A 160 -9.50 -5.15 -17.65
C GLY A 160 -8.65 -6.27 -18.25
N GLU A 161 -7.42 -6.44 -17.77
CA GLU A 161 -6.46 -7.44 -18.23
C GLU A 161 -6.36 -8.60 -17.23
N GLU A 162 -5.96 -9.77 -17.72
CA GLU A 162 -5.70 -10.93 -16.86
C GLU A 162 -4.31 -10.78 -16.20
N PRO A 163 -4.20 -10.77 -14.86
CA PRO A 163 -2.91 -10.69 -14.20
C PRO A 163 -2.05 -11.94 -14.47
N PRO A 164 -0.71 -11.81 -14.57
CA PRO A 164 0.18 -12.96 -14.61
C PRO A 164 -0.01 -13.90 -13.41
N ASP A 165 0.13 -15.21 -13.62
CA ASP A 165 -0.19 -16.24 -12.61
C ASP A 165 0.49 -16.03 -11.25
N GLN A 166 1.74 -15.56 -11.24
CA GLN A 166 2.50 -15.30 -10.02
C GLN A 166 1.92 -14.17 -9.15
N TYR A 167 1.05 -13.33 -9.71
CA TYR A 167 0.38 -12.25 -8.97
C TYR A 167 -1.06 -12.61 -8.58
N LYS A 168 -1.58 -13.79 -8.95
CA LYS A 168 -2.93 -14.26 -8.59
C LYS A 168 -2.99 -14.77 -7.14
N VAL A 169 -2.53 -13.95 -6.21
CA VAL A 169 -2.60 -14.22 -4.77
C VAL A 169 -3.96 -13.81 -4.22
N GLN A 170 -4.31 -14.31 -3.04
CA GLN A 170 -5.44 -13.81 -2.26
C GLN A 170 -4.96 -12.67 -1.34
N GLY A 171 -5.83 -11.70 -1.07
CA GLY A 171 -5.52 -10.55 -0.21
C GLY A 171 -5.93 -9.21 -0.84
N VAL A 172 -5.82 -8.15 -0.03
CA VAL A 172 -6.07 -6.76 -0.44
C VAL A 172 -4.81 -6.21 -1.09
N GLY A 173 -4.89 -5.83 -2.37
CA GLY A 173 -3.81 -5.13 -3.06
C GLY A 173 -4.05 -3.63 -3.00
N LYS A 174 -5.09 -3.16 -3.68
CA LYS A 174 -5.46 -1.75 -3.71
C LYS A 174 -6.76 -1.52 -2.95
N LEU A 175 -6.73 -0.64 -1.96
CA LEU A 175 -7.95 -0.11 -1.34
C LEU A 175 -8.41 1.05 -2.21
N ASN A 176 -9.35 0.83 -3.13
CA ASN A 176 -10.01 1.84 -3.99
C ASN A 176 -9.59 3.27 -3.65
N ILE A 177 -8.45 3.69 -4.20
CA ILE A 177 -7.85 4.98 -3.88
C ILE A 177 -8.70 5.97 -4.65
N HIS A 178 -9.58 6.66 -3.93
CA HIS A 178 -10.67 7.49 -4.42
C HIS A 178 -10.36 8.18 -5.77
N GLY A 179 -11.05 7.72 -6.83
CA GLY A 179 -10.98 8.27 -8.19
C GLY A 179 -11.61 7.39 -9.28
N ASP A 180 -12.04 6.18 -8.93
CA ASP A 180 -12.56 5.15 -9.83
C ASP A 180 -14.10 5.10 -9.89
N GLY A 181 -14.83 5.58 -8.89
CA GLY A 181 -16.30 5.71 -8.96
C GLY A 181 -17.03 4.36 -9.11
N ILE A 182 -16.40 3.27 -8.68
CA ILE A 182 -17.01 1.94 -8.61
C ILE A 182 -16.86 1.47 -7.16
N GLY A 183 -17.81 1.89 -6.33
CA GLY A 183 -17.82 1.64 -4.90
C GLY A 183 -19.01 2.27 -4.16
N GLU A 184 -19.84 3.07 -4.83
CA GLU A 184 -21.17 3.41 -4.31
C GLU A 184 -22.12 2.22 -4.51
N THR A 185 -22.30 1.43 -3.46
CA THR A 185 -23.57 0.73 -3.19
C THR A 185 -24.01 1.04 -1.79
#